data_AF-A0A920HRG8-F1
#
_entry.id   AF-A0A920HRG8-F1
#
_cell.length_a   1.000
_cell.length_b   1.000
_cell.length_c   1.000
_cell.angle_alpha   90.00
_cell.angle_beta   90.00
_cell.angle_gamma   90.00
#
_symmetry.space_group_name_H-M   'P 1'
#
loop_
_entity.id
_entity.type
_entity.pdbx_description
1 polymer ?
#
loop_
_entity_poly.entity_id
_entity_poly.type
_entity_poly.pdbx_seq_one_letter_code
_entity_poly.pdbx_strand_id
1 'polypeptide(L)'
;MSEILILQHKGEVPSNFEDLEALPGVGHKTASVVMSQGFGYPAFPIDTHIHRLAQRWGLTNGKKCVQTEKDLKRLFPKDLWNKLHLQIIFYGREFCTARGCNGTICEICKTCYPKRVKPVKTKK
;
A
#
# COMPACT_ATOMS: atom_id res chain seq x y z
N MET A 1 -1.79 22.02 11.59
CA MET A 1 -1.97 20.62 12.05
C MET A 1 -1.69 20.50 13.54
N SER A 2 -0.50 20.88 14.03
CA SER A 2 -0.12 20.77 15.45
C SER A 2 -1.02 21.56 16.41
N GLU A 3 -1.44 22.78 16.03
CA GLU A 3 -2.35 23.61 16.82
C GLU A 3 -3.74 22.97 16.98
N ILE A 4 -4.26 22.32 15.94
CA ILE A 4 -5.58 21.66 15.98
C ILE A 4 -5.56 20.47 16.93
N LEU A 5 -4.48 19.67 16.93
CA LEU A 5 -4.34 18.57 17.87
C LEU A 5 -4.35 19.06 19.32
N ILE A 6 -3.64 20.15 19.62
CA ILE A 6 -3.60 20.74 20.96
C ILE A 6 -4.98 21.28 21.36
N LEU A 7 -5.63 22.04 20.47
CA LEU A 7 -6.89 22.74 20.76
C LEU A 7 -8.12 21.82 20.81
N GLN A 8 -8.19 20.82 19.93
CA GLN A 8 -9.38 19.98 19.75
C GLN A 8 -9.21 18.55 20.25
N HIS A 9 -7.98 18.03 20.28
CA HIS A 9 -7.69 16.64 20.66
C HIS A 9 -6.74 16.53 21.87
N LYS A 10 -6.58 17.60 22.66
CA LYS A 10 -5.73 17.63 23.88
C LYS A 10 -4.27 17.21 23.64
N GLY A 11 -3.77 17.41 22.43
CA GLY A 11 -2.44 17.01 22.01
C GLY A 11 -2.30 15.54 21.63
N GLU A 12 -3.39 14.76 21.65
CA GLU A 12 -3.40 13.35 21.25
C GLU A 12 -3.84 13.19 19.79
N VAL A 13 -3.27 12.20 19.11
CA VAL A 13 -3.69 11.85 17.75
C VAL A 13 -5.02 11.09 17.85
N PRO A 14 -6.08 11.50 17.14
CA PRO A 14 -7.37 10.82 17.21
C PRO A 14 -7.29 9.41 16.61
N SER A 15 -8.00 8.46 17.21
CA SER A 15 -8.03 7.05 16.82
C SER A 15 -9.27 6.68 15.98
N ASN A 16 -9.79 7.62 15.20
CA ASN A 16 -10.94 7.40 14.31
C ASN A 16 -10.73 8.11 12.96
N PHE A 17 -11.39 7.61 11.92
CA PHE A 17 -11.19 8.10 10.54
C PHE A 17 -11.70 9.52 10.31
N GLU A 18 -12.87 9.87 10.86
CA GLU A 18 -13.49 11.19 10.64
C GLU A 18 -12.60 12.31 11.16
N ASP A 19 -12.13 12.20 12.40
CA ASP A 19 -11.25 13.20 13.01
C ASP A 19 -9.89 13.25 12.33
N LEU A 20 -9.33 12.09 11.95
CA LEU A 20 -8.07 12.05 11.21
C LEU A 20 -8.19 12.73 9.85
N GLU A 21 -9.26 12.49 9.09
CA GLU A 21 -9.48 13.10 7.78
C GLU A 21 -9.87 14.58 7.85
N ALA A 22 -10.39 15.05 9.00
CA ALA A 22 -10.61 16.45 9.27
C ALA A 22 -9.30 17.23 9.48
N LEU A 23 -8.18 16.57 9.77
CA LEU A 23 -6.88 17.22 9.94
C LEU A 23 -6.35 17.76 8.59
N PRO A 24 -5.90 19.03 8.54
CA PRO A 24 -5.33 19.60 7.32
C PRO A 24 -4.14 18.79 6.80
N GLY A 25 -4.24 18.31 5.56
CA GLY A 25 -3.21 17.50 4.90
C GLY A 25 -3.31 15.99 5.14
N VAL A 26 -4.30 15.52 5.90
CA VAL A 26 -4.56 14.10 6.13
C VAL A 26 -5.73 13.65 5.26
N GLY A 27 -5.44 13.00 4.14
CA GLY A 27 -6.47 12.32 3.33
C GLY A 27 -6.70 10.88 3.79
N HIS A 28 -7.70 10.21 3.20
CA HIS A 28 -8.10 8.83 3.51
C HIS A 28 -6.94 7.82 3.59
N LYS A 29 -5.96 7.94 2.69
CA LYS A 29 -4.74 7.11 2.70
C LYS A 29 -3.89 7.35 3.95
N THR A 30 -3.64 8.62 4.28
CA THR A 30 -2.82 9.00 5.43
C THR A 30 -3.51 8.57 6.72
N ALA A 31 -4.82 8.82 6.85
CA ALA A 31 -5.63 8.34 7.97
C ALA A 31 -5.54 6.81 8.11
N SER A 32 -5.64 6.07 7.01
CA SER A 32 -5.51 4.60 7.03
C SER A 32 -4.14 4.11 7.49
N VAL A 33 -3.05 4.81 7.16
CA VAL A 33 -1.70 4.47 7.66
C VAL A 33 -1.60 4.75 9.15
N VAL A 34 -2.11 5.88 9.63
CA VAL A 34 -2.11 6.23 11.06
C VAL A 34 -2.94 5.21 11.86
N MET A 35 -4.14 4.87 11.39
CA MET A 35 -4.98 3.84 12.00
C MET A 35 -4.30 2.47 12.04
N SER A 36 -3.63 2.09 10.95
CA SER A 36 -2.91 0.81 10.84
C SER A 36 -1.69 0.72 11.76
N GLN A 37 -0.81 1.71 11.68
CA GLN A 37 0.51 1.67 12.31
C GLN A 37 0.50 2.24 13.73
N GLY A 38 -0.30 3.28 13.98
CA GLY A 38 -0.40 3.93 15.28
C GLY A 38 -1.38 3.23 16.23
N PHE A 39 -2.48 2.68 15.70
CA PHE A 39 -3.56 2.10 16.53
C PHE A 39 -3.82 0.61 16.28
N GLY A 40 -3.04 -0.03 15.41
CA GLY A 40 -3.17 -1.46 15.12
C GLY A 40 -4.46 -1.84 14.38
N TYR A 41 -5.21 -0.88 13.86
CA TYR A 41 -6.44 -1.16 13.13
C TYR A 41 -6.10 -1.92 11.84
N PRO A 42 -6.81 -3.01 11.51
CA PRO A 42 -6.55 -3.73 10.28
C PRO A 42 -6.94 -2.89 9.06
N ALA A 43 -5.93 -2.33 8.39
CA ALA A 43 -6.07 -1.54 7.18
C ALA A 43 -5.04 -1.97 6.15
N PHE A 44 -5.38 -1.82 4.87
CA PHE A 44 -4.47 -2.13 3.76
C PHE A 44 -4.33 -0.90 2.84
N PRO A 45 -3.65 0.16 3.30
CA PRO A 45 -3.51 1.37 2.49
C PRO A 45 -2.79 1.05 1.18
N ILE A 46 -3.31 1.52 0.05
CA ILE A 46 -2.69 1.33 -1.26
C ILE A 46 -1.86 2.55 -1.63
N ASP A 47 -0.56 2.37 -1.76
CA ASP A 47 0.35 3.36 -2.31
C ASP A 47 0.77 3.03 -3.76
N THR A 48 1.67 3.85 -4.32
CA THR A 48 2.15 3.65 -5.69
C THR A 48 3.01 2.40 -5.86
N HIS A 49 3.68 1.92 -4.81
CA HIS A 49 4.43 0.67 -4.83
C HIS A 49 3.46 -0.51 -4.86
N ILE A 50 2.54 -0.58 -3.91
CA ILE A 50 1.54 -1.64 -3.79
C ILE A 50 0.68 -1.71 -5.04
N HIS A 51 0.17 -0.57 -5.54
CA HIS A 51 -0.65 -0.55 -6.75
C HIS A 51 0.09 -1.12 -7.97
N ARG A 52 1.33 -0.66 -8.19
CA ARG A 52 2.19 -1.14 -9.28
C ARG A 52 2.49 -2.62 -9.16
N LEU A 53 2.82 -3.09 -7.95
CA LEU A 53 3.19 -4.48 -7.71
C LEU A 53 2.00 -5.42 -7.80
N ALA A 54 0.85 -5.02 -7.26
CA ALA A 54 -0.39 -5.78 -7.39
C ALA A 54 -0.76 -6.01 -8.85
N GLN A 55 -0.65 -4.98 -9.70
CA GLN A 55 -0.83 -5.13 -11.15
C GLN A 55 0.25 -6.02 -11.77
N ARG A 56 1.52 -5.79 -11.42
CA ARG A 56 2.66 -6.54 -11.98
C ARG A 56 2.63 -8.02 -11.65
N TRP A 57 2.09 -8.40 -10.49
CA TRP A 57 1.96 -9.76 -10.01
C TRP A 57 0.61 -10.40 -10.37
N GLY A 58 -0.28 -9.65 -11.05
CA GLY A 58 -1.59 -10.15 -11.46
C GLY A 58 -2.61 -10.29 -10.34
N LEU A 59 -2.38 -9.64 -9.18
CA LEU A 59 -3.32 -9.61 -8.05
C LEU A 59 -4.54 -8.72 -8.31
N THR A 60 -4.43 -7.79 -9.27
CA THR A 60 -5.52 -6.89 -9.66
C THR A 60 -5.36 -6.49 -11.12
N ASN A 61 -6.49 -6.24 -11.79
CA ASN A 61 -6.54 -5.56 -13.09
C ASN A 61 -7.06 -4.11 -12.96
N GLY A 62 -7.24 -3.63 -11.72
CA GLY A 62 -7.81 -2.33 -11.45
C GLY A 62 -6.90 -1.19 -11.86
N LYS A 63 -7.46 -0.18 -12.53
CA LYS A 63 -6.76 1.05 -12.94
C LYS A 63 -6.67 2.09 -11.83
N LYS A 64 -7.46 1.93 -10.77
CA LYS A 64 -7.57 2.86 -9.63
C LYS A 64 -7.20 2.15 -8.34
N CYS A 65 -6.58 2.87 -7.40
CA CYS A 65 -6.18 2.33 -6.10
C CYS A 65 -7.35 1.70 -5.33
N VAL A 66 -8.54 2.28 -5.40
CA VAL A 66 -9.76 1.77 -4.74
C VAL A 66 -10.08 0.33 -5.16
N GLN A 67 -9.93 0.01 -6.45
CA GLN A 67 -10.16 -1.35 -6.93
C GLN A 67 -9.06 -2.30 -6.47
N THR A 68 -7.80 -1.86 -6.52
CA THR A 68 -6.68 -2.64 -5.98
C THR A 68 -6.86 -2.94 -4.51
N GLU A 69 -7.31 -1.98 -3.71
CA GLU A 69 -7.58 -2.17 -2.29
C GLU A 69 -8.62 -3.26 -2.07
N LYS A 70 -9.75 -3.18 -2.78
CA LYS A 70 -10.81 -4.18 -2.73
C LYS A 70 -10.31 -5.57 -3.12
N ASP A 71 -9.48 -5.66 -4.17
CA ASP A 71 -8.90 -6.92 -4.62
C ASP A 71 -7.94 -7.51 -3.59
N LEU A 72 -7.01 -6.71 -3.04
CA LEU A 72 -6.03 -7.20 -2.07
C LEU A 72 -6.71 -7.59 -0.74
N LYS A 73 -7.69 -6.82 -0.27
CA LYS A 73 -8.47 -7.17 0.93
C LYS A 73 -9.27 -8.47 0.76
N ARG A 74 -9.67 -8.80 -0.47
CA ARG A 74 -10.34 -10.07 -0.80
C ARG A 74 -9.35 -11.24 -0.88
N LEU A 75 -8.12 -11.00 -1.36
CA LEU A 75 -7.11 -12.04 -1.54
C LEU A 75 -6.38 -12.41 -0.25
N PHE A 76 -6.18 -11.45 0.66
CA PHE A 76 -5.38 -11.65 1.86
C PHE A 76 -6.22 -11.63 3.15
N PRO A 77 -5.92 -12.52 4.11
CA PRO A 77 -6.50 -12.48 5.45
C PRO A 77 -6.32 -11.13 6.17
N LYS A 78 -7.33 -10.72 6.93
CA LYS A 78 -7.43 -9.39 7.56
C LYS A 78 -6.32 -9.11 8.58
N ASP A 79 -5.89 -10.14 9.29
CA ASP A 79 -4.79 -10.13 10.25
C ASP A 79 -3.43 -9.84 9.60
N LEU A 80 -3.27 -10.14 8.30
CA LEU A 80 -2.02 -9.93 7.58
C LEU A 80 -1.92 -8.56 6.92
N TRP A 81 -2.99 -7.76 6.88
CA TRP A 81 -3.04 -6.53 6.08
C TRP A 81 -1.94 -5.53 6.43
N ASN A 82 -1.76 -5.24 7.72
CA ASN A 82 -0.75 -4.29 8.18
C ASN A 82 0.67 -4.77 7.85
N LYS A 83 0.93 -6.07 8.01
CA LYS A 83 2.23 -6.69 7.74
C LYS A 83 2.54 -6.70 6.23
N LEU A 84 1.57 -7.12 5.42
CA LEU A 84 1.70 -7.17 3.97
C LEU A 84 1.89 -5.78 3.36
N HIS A 85 1.19 -4.76 3.88
CA HIS A 85 1.37 -3.38 3.46
C HIS A 85 2.86 -2.97 3.49
N LEU A 86 3.54 -3.17 4.63
CA LEU A 86 4.96 -2.85 4.77
C LEU A 86 5.85 -3.74 3.91
N GLN A 87 5.62 -5.06 3.93
CA GLN A 87 6.44 -6.02 3.18
C GLN A 87 6.43 -5.74 1.68
N ILE A 88 5.27 -5.43 1.11
CA ILE A 88 5.15 -5.12 -0.32
C ILE A 88 5.85 -3.79 -0.65
N ILE A 89 5.77 -2.79 0.23
CA ILE A 89 6.48 -1.51 0.05
C ILE A 89 7.99 -1.72 0.04
N PHE A 90 8.53 -2.41 1.06
CA PHE A 90 9.97 -2.68 1.15
C PHE A 90 10.46 -3.49 -0.04
N TYR A 91 9.75 -4.56 -0.40
CA TYR A 91 10.08 -5.36 -1.56
C TYR A 91 10.07 -4.55 -2.87
N GLY A 92 9.11 -3.65 -3.02
CA GLY A 92 9.01 -2.75 -4.16
C GLY A 92 10.09 -1.67 -4.25
N ARG A 93 10.80 -1.41 -3.16
CA ARG A 93 11.90 -0.46 -3.09
C ARG A 93 13.25 -1.14 -3.33
N GLU A 94 13.43 -2.33 -2.79
CA GLU A 94 14.72 -3.04 -2.85
C GLU A 94 14.84 -3.94 -4.08
N PHE A 95 13.82 -4.77 -4.34
CA PHE A 95 13.93 -5.85 -5.33
C PHE A 95 13.11 -5.58 -6.60
N CYS A 96 11.91 -5.01 -6.46
CA CYS A 96 10.96 -4.84 -7.55
C CYS A 96 10.71 -3.36 -7.88
N THR A 97 11.80 -2.64 -8.13
CA THR A 97 11.77 -1.20 -8.42
C THR A 97 10.95 -0.86 -9.66
N ALA A 98 10.49 0.39 -9.76
CA ALA A 98 9.66 0.85 -10.85
C ALA A 98 10.36 0.71 -12.21
N ARG A 99 11.65 1.07 -12.28
CA ARG A 99 12.46 1.13 -13.51
C ARG A 99 13.50 0.01 -13.64
N GLY A 100 13.92 -0.62 -12.54
CA GLY A 100 15.01 -1.61 -12.56
C GLY A 100 14.55 -3.07 -12.63
N CYS A 101 13.28 -3.35 -12.33
CA CYS A 101 12.79 -4.73 -12.33
C CYS A 101 12.46 -5.21 -13.76
N ASN A 102 13.34 -6.02 -14.33
CA ASN A 102 13.09 -6.74 -15.58
C ASN A 102 12.11 -7.93 -15.43
N GLY A 103 11.74 -8.31 -14.21
CA GLY A 103 10.75 -9.35 -13.94
C GLY A 103 11.17 -10.78 -14.30
N THR A 104 12.42 -11.00 -14.71
CA THR A 104 13.04 -12.33 -14.88
C THR A 104 13.98 -12.66 -13.72
N ILE A 105 14.56 -11.63 -13.09
CA ILE A 105 15.46 -11.75 -11.92
C ILE A 105 14.70 -11.63 -10.60
N CYS A 106 13.66 -10.77 -10.57
CA CYS A 106 12.85 -10.55 -9.37
C CYS A 106 12.14 -11.85 -8.96
N GLU A 107 12.39 -12.31 -7.74
CA GLU A 107 11.91 -13.60 -7.22
C GLU A 107 10.39 -13.73 -7.32
N ILE A 108 9.63 -12.77 -6.78
CA ILE A 108 8.16 -12.84 -6.83
C ILE A 108 7.67 -12.77 -8.28
N CYS A 109 8.25 -11.90 -9.11
CA CYS A 109 7.88 -11.84 -10.53
C CYS A 109 8.14 -13.15 -11.27
N LYS A 110 9.24 -13.83 -10.96
CA LYS A 110 9.60 -15.13 -11.55
C LYS A 110 8.66 -16.22 -11.07
N THR A 111 8.26 -16.20 -9.80
CA THR A 111 7.26 -17.11 -9.24
C THR A 111 5.88 -16.90 -9.87
N CYS A 112 5.45 -15.65 -10.04
CA CYS A 112 4.19 -15.32 -10.71
C CYS A 112 4.21 -15.66 -12.21
N TYR A 113 5.37 -15.56 -12.88
CA TYR A 113 5.52 -15.78 -14.31
C TYR A 113 6.76 -16.62 -14.65
N PRO A 114 6.77 -17.93 -14.33
CA PRO A 114 7.96 -18.77 -14.43
C PRO A 114 8.42 -18.98 -15.88
N LYS A 115 7.51 -18.88 -16.85
CA LYS A 115 7.79 -19.02 -18.29
C LYS A 115 8.29 -17.73 -18.94
N ARG A 116 8.45 -16.63 -18.18
CA ARG A 116 8.87 -15.34 -18.74
C ARG A 116 10.35 -15.38 -19.11
N VAL A 117 10.62 -15.27 -20.42
CA VAL A 117 11.99 -15.22 -20.96
C VAL A 117 12.44 -13.78 -21.24
N LYS A 118 11.49 -12.88 -21.53
CA LYS A 118 11.78 -11.47 -21.89
C LYS A 118 11.53 -10.52 -20.72
N PRO A 119 12.33 -9.45 -20.58
CA PRO A 119 12.11 -8.39 -19.61
C PRO A 119 10.71 -7.76 -19.70
N VAL A 120 10.14 -7.38 -18.56
CA VAL A 120 8.94 -6.55 -18.50
C VAL A 120 9.27 -5.19 -19.10
N LYS A 121 8.49 -4.79 -20.11
CA LYS A 121 8.55 -3.42 -20.65
C LYS A 121 7.89 -2.47 -19.66
N THR A 122 8.69 -1.80 -18.84
CA THR A 122 8.22 -0.68 -18.02
C THR A 122 8.18 0.57 -18.88
N LYS A 123 7.03 1.26 -18.95
CA LYS A 123 6.97 2.61 -19.52
C LYS A 123 7.90 3.49 -18.69
N LYS A 124 8.94 4.05 -19.33
CA LYS A 124 9.89 4.98 -18.69
C LYS A 124 9.20 6.29 -18.35
#